data_AF-A0A5C3LRX0-F1
#
_entry.id   AF-A0A5C3LRX0-F1
#
_cell.length_a   1.000
_cell.length_b   1.000
_cell.length_c   1.000
_cell.angle_alpha   90.00
_cell.angle_beta   90.00
_cell.angle_gamma   90.00
#
_symmetry.space_group_name_H-M   'P 1'
#
loop_
_entity.id
_entity.type
_entity.pdbx_description
1 polymer ?
#
loop_
_entity_poly.entity_id
_entity_poly.type
_entity_poly.pdbx_seq_one_letter_code
_entity_poly.pdbx_strand_id
1 'polypeptide(L)'
;MASHSQYISPHQLVEQSHAEDSYLSQTSRKQRDFGALAPGRPHRLAQIVPPTPSAILDGSYHRYLNSSEEQDLVIYFPRKPEYTGAPSIPSINFSVNGKPGPYISDICKGKVSIDGGYDQVFAYHGWRQSSYMIDWPGIKLGMNYLPVVDDKGRPVNRAQFAAVLAVAIKGLILNTQKGAALPLGPQIMDANSEGWSIYKVNYRDVRLIGVNYYKKVWIPVLAVDAEY
;
A
#
# COMPACT_ATOMS: atom_id res chain seq x y z
N MET A 1 20.46 27.21 52.12
CA MET A 1 20.23 28.19 51.03
C MET A 1 19.16 27.63 50.11
N ALA A 2 18.27 28.50 49.65
CA ALA A 2 16.87 28.28 49.29
C ALA A 2 16.53 27.12 48.34
N SER A 3 15.50 26.33 48.70
CA SER A 3 14.76 25.48 47.76
C SER A 3 13.73 26.34 47.01
N HIS A 4 13.75 26.27 45.67
CA HIS A 4 12.74 26.87 44.81
C HIS A 4 11.71 25.81 44.44
N SER A 5 10.52 25.91 45.02
CA SER A 5 9.35 25.11 44.63
C SER A 5 8.62 25.85 43.52
N GLN A 6 8.62 25.29 42.30
CA GLN A 6 7.83 25.82 41.18
C GLN A 6 6.37 25.38 41.34
N TYR A 7 5.50 26.35 41.59
CA TYR A 7 4.06 26.18 41.65
C TYR A 7 3.52 26.10 40.21
N ILE A 8 3.12 24.90 39.77
CA ILE A 8 2.45 24.71 38.48
C ILE A 8 0.96 25.05 38.67
N SER A 9 0.46 26.00 37.88
CA SER A 9 -0.92 26.48 37.95
C SER A 9 -1.91 25.41 37.49
N PRO A 10 -3.00 25.13 38.23
CA PRO A 10 -4.02 24.12 37.87
C PRO A 10 -4.74 24.40 36.54
N HIS A 11 -4.65 25.62 36.00
CA HIS A 11 -5.29 26.00 34.75
C HIS A 11 -4.53 25.60 33.47
N GLN A 12 -3.31 25.07 33.56
CA GLN A 12 -2.56 24.57 32.39
C GLN A 12 -2.70 23.06 32.14
N LEU A 13 -3.45 22.33 32.98
CA LEU A 13 -3.67 20.88 32.82
C LEU A 13 -4.98 20.52 32.11
N VAL A 14 -5.81 21.50 31.73
CA VAL A 14 -7.14 21.25 31.13
C VAL A 14 -7.17 21.44 29.60
N GLU A 15 -6.16 22.08 29.01
CA GLU A 15 -6.10 22.27 27.54
C GLU A 15 -5.27 21.23 26.79
N GLN A 16 -4.52 20.36 27.50
CA GLN A 16 -3.78 19.27 26.85
C GLN A 16 -4.55 17.94 26.78
N SER A 17 -5.65 17.79 27.54
CA SER A 17 -6.44 16.55 27.55
C SER A 17 -7.49 16.46 26.44
N HIS A 18 -7.72 17.53 25.66
CA HIS A 18 -8.76 17.54 24.61
C HIS A 18 -8.23 17.28 23.19
N ALA A 19 -6.91 17.16 22.99
CA ALA A 19 -6.32 16.88 21.67
C ALA A 19 -6.00 15.39 21.43
N GLU A 20 -5.91 14.56 22.48
CA GLU A 20 -5.54 13.14 22.33
C GLU A 20 -6.76 12.20 22.25
N ASP A 21 -7.93 12.60 22.76
CA ASP A 21 -9.11 11.75 22.80
C ASP A 21 -9.92 11.70 21.50
N SER A 22 -9.60 12.54 20.49
CA SER A 22 -10.32 12.52 19.21
C SER A 22 -9.78 11.51 18.18
N TYR A 23 -8.68 10.82 18.47
CA TYR A 23 -8.08 9.84 17.55
C TYR A 23 -8.47 8.38 17.84
N LEU A 24 -9.06 8.09 19.01
CA LEU A 24 -9.28 6.72 19.47
C LEU A 24 -10.71 6.19 19.32
N SER A 25 -11.63 6.94 18.69
CA SER A 25 -12.98 6.45 18.36
C SER A 25 -13.19 6.22 16.85
N GLN A 26 -12.20 5.61 16.19
CA GLN A 26 -12.42 4.93 14.92
C GLN A 26 -12.98 3.53 15.20
N THR A 27 -14.24 3.50 15.59
CA THR A 27 -15.07 2.30 15.65
C THR A 27 -14.98 1.52 14.35
N SER A 28 -14.20 0.43 14.33
CA SER A 28 -14.28 -0.74 13.44
C SER A 28 -14.92 -0.47 12.06
N ARG A 29 -14.44 0.54 11.32
CA ARG A 29 -14.84 0.72 9.94
C ARG A 29 -14.13 -0.40 9.21
N LYS A 30 -14.91 -1.37 8.73
CA LYS A 30 -14.45 -2.49 7.91
C LYS A 30 -13.70 -1.89 6.72
N GLN A 31 -12.39 -1.75 6.85
CA GLN A 31 -11.54 -1.13 5.84
C GLN A 31 -11.76 -1.93 4.57
N ARG A 32 -12.23 -1.27 3.51
CA ARG A 32 -12.53 -1.94 2.25
C ARG A 32 -11.26 -2.63 1.77
N ASP A 33 -11.37 -3.90 1.43
CA ASP A 33 -10.22 -4.66 0.97
C ASP A 33 -9.85 -4.24 -0.46
N PHE A 34 -8.99 -3.23 -0.59
CA PHE A 34 -8.56 -2.70 -1.87
C PHE A 34 -7.73 -3.71 -2.67
N GLY A 35 -7.09 -4.69 -2.02
CA GLY A 35 -6.38 -5.78 -2.67
C GLY A 35 -7.30 -6.77 -3.42
N ALA A 36 -8.58 -6.82 -3.05
CA ALA A 36 -9.56 -7.73 -3.64
C ALA A 36 -10.33 -7.14 -4.84
N LEU A 37 -10.09 -5.89 -5.24
CA LEU A 37 -10.79 -5.27 -6.36
C LEU A 37 -10.45 -5.94 -7.70
N ALA A 38 -11.44 -5.98 -8.61
CA ALA A 38 -11.30 -6.64 -9.91
C ALA A 38 -10.39 -5.84 -10.86
N PRO A 39 -9.53 -6.51 -11.66
CA PRO A 39 -8.64 -5.82 -12.60
C PRO A 39 -9.39 -5.22 -13.81
N GLY A 40 -8.73 -4.30 -14.52
CA GLY A 40 -9.19 -3.80 -15.84
C GLY A 40 -10.40 -2.86 -15.82
N ARG A 41 -10.85 -2.40 -14.65
CA ARG A 41 -11.89 -1.36 -14.51
C ARG A 41 -11.35 -0.20 -13.66
N PRO A 42 -11.79 1.04 -13.93
CA PRO A 42 -11.50 2.15 -13.03
C PRO A 42 -12.17 1.93 -11.67
N HIS A 43 -11.40 2.13 -10.60
CA HIS A 43 -11.87 2.08 -9.22
C HIS A 43 -11.53 3.39 -8.52
N ARG A 44 -12.51 3.95 -7.81
CA ARG A 44 -12.26 5.06 -6.89
C ARG A 44 -11.82 4.48 -5.55
N LEU A 45 -10.59 4.79 -5.13
CA LEU A 45 -10.06 4.29 -3.85
C LEU A 45 -10.51 5.15 -2.65
N ALA A 46 -10.60 6.47 -2.83
CA ALA A 46 -11.05 7.39 -1.80
C ALA A 46 -12.43 7.01 -1.31
N GLN A 47 -12.54 6.71 -0.02
CA GLN A 47 -13.82 6.64 0.64
C GLN A 47 -14.22 8.05 1.06
N ILE A 48 -15.36 8.53 0.59
CA ILE A 48 -15.95 9.76 1.10
C ILE A 48 -16.29 9.48 2.57
N VAL A 49 -15.45 10.00 3.47
CA VAL A 49 -15.74 9.93 4.91
C VAL A 49 -16.91 10.88 5.16
N PRO A 50 -18.02 10.40 5.75
CA PRO A 50 -19.11 11.30 6.14
C PRO A 50 -18.55 12.34 7.10
N PRO A 51 -18.88 13.64 6.89
CA PRO A 51 -18.33 14.70 7.71
C PRO A 51 -18.73 14.51 9.17
N THR A 52 -17.81 14.79 10.08
CA THR A 52 -18.19 15.01 11.48
C THR A 52 -18.79 16.42 11.59
N PRO A 53 -19.70 16.67 12.56
CA PRO A 53 -20.21 18.01 12.80
C PRO A 53 -19.10 19.06 12.96
N SER A 54 -18.01 18.70 13.65
CA SER A 54 -16.84 19.57 13.80
C SER A 54 -16.17 19.90 12.46
N ALA A 55 -16.01 18.91 11.57
CA ALA A 55 -15.39 19.12 10.26
C ALA A 55 -16.22 20.02 9.33
N ILE A 56 -17.53 20.09 9.54
CA ILE A 56 -18.42 21.03 8.84
C ILE A 56 -18.20 22.43 9.39
N LEU A 57 -18.22 22.58 10.72
CA LEU A 57 -18.13 23.87 11.41
C LEU A 57 -16.77 24.57 11.20
N ASP A 58 -15.67 23.81 11.12
CA ASP A 58 -14.32 24.35 10.93
C ASP A 58 -13.89 24.47 9.45
N GLY A 59 -14.77 24.10 8.52
CA GLY A 59 -14.52 24.12 7.08
C GLY A 59 -13.45 23.14 6.59
N SER A 60 -12.94 22.24 7.43
CA SER A 60 -11.99 21.19 7.02
C SER A 60 -12.60 20.19 6.06
N TYR A 61 -13.92 19.93 6.16
CA TYR A 61 -14.64 19.06 5.24
C TYR A 61 -14.67 19.62 3.81
N HIS A 62 -14.94 20.90 3.63
CA HIS A 62 -14.92 21.54 2.31
C HIS A 62 -13.52 21.52 1.69
N ARG A 63 -12.47 21.73 2.50
CA ARG A 63 -11.08 21.58 2.05
C ARG A 63 -10.76 20.15 1.62
N TYR A 64 -11.24 19.16 2.38
CA TYR A 64 -11.08 17.75 2.02
C TYR A 64 -11.75 17.41 0.70
N LEU A 65 -13.01 17.84 0.48
CA LEU A 65 -13.75 17.61 -0.76
C LEU A 65 -12.99 18.19 -1.98
N ASN A 66 -12.57 19.44 -1.89
CA ASN A 66 -11.83 20.11 -2.97
C ASN A 66 -10.46 19.46 -3.25
N SER A 67 -9.84 18.83 -2.25
CA SER A 67 -8.56 18.12 -2.41
C SER A 67 -8.70 16.66 -2.88
N SER A 68 -9.90 16.09 -2.80
CA SER A 68 -10.17 14.66 -3.01
C SER A 68 -10.75 14.34 -4.38
N GLU A 69 -11.23 15.34 -5.14
CA GLU A 69 -11.93 15.09 -6.40
C GLU A 69 -11.01 14.71 -7.57
N GLU A 70 -9.73 15.11 -7.55
CA GLU A 70 -8.90 15.02 -8.78
C GLU A 70 -8.01 13.77 -8.92
N GLN A 71 -7.71 12.98 -7.87
CA GLN A 71 -6.59 12.02 -7.95
C GLN A 71 -6.75 10.68 -7.19
N ASP A 72 -7.88 9.97 -7.34
CA ASP A 72 -7.97 8.62 -6.76
C ASP A 72 -8.77 7.61 -7.58
N LEU A 73 -8.90 7.87 -8.88
CA LEU A 73 -9.36 6.87 -9.85
C LEU A 73 -8.14 6.08 -10.32
N VAL A 74 -8.15 4.77 -10.09
CA VAL A 74 -7.04 3.88 -10.48
C VAL A 74 -7.54 2.74 -11.36
N ILE A 75 -6.67 2.25 -12.24
CA ILE A 75 -6.91 1.04 -13.02
C ILE A 75 -5.92 -0.02 -12.54
N TYR A 76 -6.47 -1.17 -12.12
CA TYR A 76 -5.69 -2.30 -11.64
C TYR A 76 -5.13 -3.10 -12.81
N PHE A 77 -3.88 -3.53 -12.66
CA PHE A 77 -3.22 -4.37 -13.65
C PHE A 77 -4.01 -5.68 -13.86
N PRO A 78 -4.14 -6.16 -15.11
CA PRO A 78 -4.62 -7.50 -15.40
C PRO A 78 -3.85 -8.53 -14.58
N ARG A 79 -4.58 -9.50 -14.03
CA ARG A 79 -4.01 -10.61 -13.27
C ARG A 79 -4.34 -11.92 -13.95
N LYS A 80 -3.49 -12.92 -13.79
CA LYS A 80 -3.80 -14.27 -14.25
C LYS A 80 -5.05 -14.79 -13.53
N PRO A 81 -5.92 -15.60 -14.20
CA PRO A 81 -7.15 -16.11 -13.60
C PRO A 81 -6.93 -16.84 -12.27
N GLU A 82 -5.79 -17.52 -12.12
CA GLU A 82 -5.38 -18.21 -10.89
C GLU A 82 -5.08 -17.31 -9.69
N TYR A 83 -4.91 -16.00 -9.92
CA TYR A 83 -4.72 -14.95 -8.92
C TYR A 83 -5.88 -13.95 -8.92
N THR A 84 -7.03 -14.37 -9.46
CA THR A 84 -8.29 -13.67 -9.33
C THR A 84 -9.20 -14.39 -8.34
N GLY A 85 -9.98 -13.63 -7.57
CA GLY A 85 -10.88 -14.16 -6.53
C GLY A 85 -10.36 -13.95 -5.11
N ALA A 86 -11.03 -14.62 -4.16
CA ALA A 86 -10.75 -14.46 -2.74
C ALA A 86 -9.36 -15.03 -2.38
N PRO A 87 -8.50 -14.25 -1.70
CA PRO A 87 -7.19 -14.72 -1.26
C PRO A 87 -7.32 -15.80 -0.17
N SER A 88 -6.30 -16.64 -0.03
CA SER A 88 -6.29 -17.74 0.95
C SER A 88 -6.14 -17.25 2.41
N ILE A 89 -5.58 -16.06 2.60
CA ILE A 89 -5.52 -15.33 3.87
C ILE A 89 -5.86 -13.86 3.61
N PRO A 90 -6.28 -13.09 4.62
CA PRO A 90 -6.59 -11.67 4.45
C PRO A 90 -5.45 -10.91 3.77
N SER A 91 -5.81 -10.06 2.82
CA SER A 91 -4.84 -9.23 2.09
C SER A 91 -4.14 -8.24 3.02
N ILE A 92 -2.87 -7.99 2.75
CA ILE A 92 -2.13 -6.91 3.39
C ILE A 92 -2.25 -5.69 2.50
N ASN A 93 -3.03 -4.71 2.94
CA ASN A 93 -3.24 -3.47 2.22
C ASN A 93 -2.21 -2.42 2.63
N PHE A 94 -1.75 -1.63 1.67
CA PHE A 94 -0.79 -0.55 1.90
C PHE A 94 -1.47 0.80 1.72
N SER A 95 -1.29 1.68 2.70
CA SER A 95 -1.79 3.04 2.66
C SER A 95 -0.81 4.02 3.30
N VAL A 96 -0.95 5.30 3.00
CA VAL A 96 -0.19 6.41 3.58
C VAL A 96 -1.18 7.50 3.96
N ASN A 97 -1.26 7.84 5.24
CA ASN A 97 -2.22 8.81 5.78
C ASN A 97 -3.68 8.43 5.40
N GLY A 98 -4.00 7.14 5.46
CA GLY A 98 -5.30 6.59 5.10
C GLY A 98 -5.57 6.48 3.60
N LYS A 99 -4.69 7.01 2.73
CA LYS A 99 -4.82 6.90 1.28
C LYS A 99 -4.22 5.58 0.79
N PRO A 100 -5.00 4.68 0.19
CA PRO A 100 -4.50 3.39 -0.29
C PRO A 100 -3.58 3.55 -1.51
N GLY A 101 -2.66 2.59 -1.68
CA GLY A 101 -1.83 2.53 -2.87
C GLY A 101 -0.73 3.58 -2.95
N PRO A 102 0.25 3.60 -2.04
CA PRO A 102 1.43 4.45 -2.23
C PRO A 102 2.16 4.16 -3.55
N TYR A 103 2.71 5.20 -4.16
CA TYR A 103 3.54 5.05 -5.36
C TYR A 103 4.82 4.27 -5.03
N ILE A 104 5.16 3.31 -5.90
CA ILE A 104 6.39 2.52 -5.77
C ILE A 104 7.61 3.42 -5.66
N SER A 105 7.66 4.50 -6.45
CA SER A 105 8.80 5.41 -6.42
C SER A 105 8.99 6.15 -5.09
N ASP A 106 7.92 6.43 -4.36
CA ASP A 106 7.99 7.10 -3.07
C ASP A 106 8.37 6.14 -1.95
N ILE A 107 7.86 4.91 -2.00
CA ILE A 107 8.29 3.83 -1.10
C ILE A 107 9.80 3.59 -1.26
N CYS A 108 10.28 3.42 -2.50
CA CYS A 108 11.69 3.19 -2.78
C CYS A 108 12.60 4.33 -2.34
N LYS A 109 12.10 5.58 -2.31
CA LYS A 109 12.87 6.75 -1.86
C LYS A 109 12.75 7.00 -0.35
N GLY A 110 11.93 6.22 0.38
CA GLY A 110 11.64 6.46 1.78
C GLY A 110 10.90 7.78 2.04
N LYS A 111 10.16 8.28 1.05
CA LYS A 111 9.44 9.57 1.14
C LYS A 111 8.12 9.49 1.90
N VAL A 112 7.62 8.28 2.12
CA VAL A 112 6.32 8.01 2.71
C VAL A 112 6.43 7.04 3.87
N SER A 113 5.55 7.21 4.86
CA SER A 113 5.39 6.30 5.99
C SER A 113 4.15 5.45 5.76
N ILE A 114 4.33 4.13 5.70
CA ILE A 114 3.22 3.17 5.53
C ILE A 114 2.39 3.12 6.82
N ASP A 115 1.07 3.24 6.69
CA ASP A 115 0.13 3.10 7.82
C ASP A 115 0.23 1.69 8.40
N GLY A 116 0.32 1.58 9.73
CA GLY A 116 0.60 0.29 10.39
C GLY A 116 1.98 -0.27 10.02
N GLY A 117 2.94 0.59 9.68
CA GLY A 117 4.25 0.19 9.18
C GLY A 117 5.02 -0.77 10.09
N TYR A 118 4.79 -0.73 11.40
CA TYR A 118 5.39 -1.61 12.40
C TYR A 118 4.66 -2.96 12.59
N ASP A 119 3.52 -3.17 11.93
CA ASP A 119 2.75 -4.41 12.05
C ASP A 119 3.57 -5.60 11.57
N GLN A 120 3.63 -6.64 12.39
CA GLN A 120 4.36 -7.87 12.08
C GLN A 120 3.51 -8.79 11.20
N VAL A 121 3.56 -8.58 9.89
CA VAL A 121 2.69 -9.23 8.90
C VAL A 121 2.79 -10.77 8.86
N PHE A 122 3.91 -11.34 9.30
CA PHE A 122 4.13 -12.80 9.26
C PHE A 122 4.15 -13.48 10.64
N ALA A 123 4.12 -12.72 11.74
CA ALA A 123 4.35 -13.27 13.08
C ALA A 123 3.35 -14.36 13.47
N TYR A 124 2.09 -14.19 13.08
CA TYR A 124 1.01 -15.13 13.41
C TYR A 124 1.08 -16.45 12.65
N HIS A 125 1.87 -16.54 11.57
CA HIS A 125 1.91 -17.71 10.71
C HIS A 125 3.02 -18.72 11.09
N GLY A 126 3.97 -18.34 11.95
CA GLY A 126 5.09 -19.20 12.34
C GLY A 126 6.02 -19.58 11.18
N TRP A 127 5.97 -18.84 10.07
CA TRP A 127 6.82 -19.10 8.91
C TRP A 127 8.27 -18.69 9.22
N ARG A 128 9.24 -19.35 8.58
CA ARG A 128 10.66 -18.93 8.56
C ARG A 128 11.01 -18.16 7.30
N GLN A 129 10.30 -18.48 6.21
CA GLN A 129 10.47 -17.89 4.89
C GLN A 129 9.11 -17.88 4.22
N SER A 130 8.88 -16.89 3.36
CA SER A 130 7.71 -16.85 2.50
C SER A 130 8.15 -16.60 1.06
N SER A 131 7.22 -16.71 0.13
CA SER A 131 7.49 -16.49 -1.28
C SER A 131 6.59 -15.41 -1.85
N TYR A 132 7.12 -14.63 -2.78
CA TYR A 132 6.35 -13.67 -3.54
C TYR A 132 6.64 -13.83 -5.03
N MET A 133 5.68 -13.45 -5.84
CA MET A 133 5.84 -13.43 -7.29
C MET A 133 5.14 -12.19 -7.83
N ILE A 134 5.85 -11.46 -8.68
CA ILE A 134 5.25 -10.33 -9.40
C ILE A 134 4.43 -10.92 -10.54
N ASP A 135 3.12 -10.68 -10.54
CA ASP A 135 2.26 -11.03 -11.67
C ASP A 135 2.16 -9.81 -12.59
N TRP A 136 3.00 -9.78 -13.63
CA TRP A 136 2.96 -8.72 -14.63
C TRP A 136 2.27 -9.23 -15.91
N PRO A 137 1.33 -8.48 -16.51
CA PRO A 137 0.60 -8.93 -17.71
C PRO A 137 1.54 -9.42 -18.82
N GLY A 138 1.32 -10.64 -19.29
CA GLY A 138 2.10 -11.21 -20.37
C GLY A 138 3.52 -11.68 -20.02
N ILE A 139 3.97 -11.53 -18.77
CA ILE A 139 5.31 -11.94 -18.34
C ILE A 139 5.23 -13.19 -17.46
N LYS A 140 6.04 -14.19 -17.79
CA LYS A 140 6.30 -15.34 -16.91
C LYS A 140 7.47 -15.00 -16.01
N LEU A 141 7.23 -14.97 -14.70
CA LEU A 141 8.26 -14.74 -13.69
C LEU A 141 8.33 -15.93 -12.73
N GLY A 142 9.52 -16.17 -12.21
CA GLY A 142 9.72 -17.15 -11.15
C GLY A 142 9.27 -16.63 -9.79
N MET A 143 9.12 -17.54 -8.85
CA MET A 143 8.91 -17.21 -7.45
C MET A 143 10.22 -16.69 -6.84
N ASN A 144 10.11 -15.64 -6.03
CA ASN A 144 11.19 -15.15 -5.20
C ASN A 144 10.89 -15.50 -3.75
N TYR A 145 11.94 -15.69 -2.97
CA TYR A 145 11.80 -15.95 -1.54
C TYR A 145 12.21 -14.73 -0.74
N LEU A 146 11.53 -14.52 0.38
CA LEU A 146 11.87 -13.48 1.34
C LEU A 146 11.97 -14.09 2.76
N PRO A 147 13.02 -13.76 3.52
CA PRO A 147 13.08 -14.13 4.93
C PRO A 147 12.00 -13.34 5.67
N VAL A 148 11.21 -14.02 6.52
CA VAL A 148 10.14 -13.37 7.29
C VAL A 148 10.62 -12.81 8.63
N VAL A 149 11.90 -13.00 8.93
CA VAL A 149 12.64 -12.39 10.03
C VAL A 149 13.87 -11.67 9.46
N ASP A 150 14.25 -10.57 10.07
CA ASP A 150 15.50 -9.86 9.75
C ASP A 150 16.72 -10.59 10.32
N ASP A 151 17.92 -10.09 10.02
CA ASP A 151 19.19 -10.67 10.48
C ASP A 151 19.34 -10.69 12.01
N LYS A 152 18.49 -9.94 12.73
CA LYS A 152 18.44 -9.89 14.19
C LYS A 152 17.32 -10.79 14.76
N GLY A 153 16.66 -11.59 13.92
CA GLY A 153 15.56 -12.47 14.31
C GLY A 153 14.23 -11.74 14.56
N ARG A 154 14.11 -10.46 14.21
CA ARG A 154 12.87 -9.70 14.38
C ARG A 154 11.94 -9.94 13.20
N PRO A 155 10.63 -10.16 13.40
CA PRO A 155 9.70 -10.34 12.30
C PRO A 155 9.72 -9.16 11.33
N VAL A 156 9.64 -9.45 10.02
CA VAL A 156 9.49 -8.43 8.99
C VAL A 156 8.17 -7.69 9.21
N ASN A 157 8.25 -6.37 9.24
CA ASN A 157 7.09 -5.51 9.40
C ASN A 157 6.47 -5.11 8.05
N ARG A 158 5.28 -4.53 8.09
CA ARG A 158 4.52 -4.10 6.91
C ARG A 158 5.30 -3.15 6.02
N ALA A 159 6.00 -2.16 6.59
CA ALA A 159 6.78 -1.18 5.83
C ALA A 159 7.98 -1.83 5.11
N GLN A 160 8.69 -2.73 5.79
CA GLN A 160 9.79 -3.50 5.20
C GLN A 160 9.29 -4.39 4.07
N PHE A 161 8.15 -5.06 4.24
CA PHE A 161 7.59 -5.90 3.20
C PHE A 161 7.17 -5.07 1.97
N ALA A 162 6.53 -3.93 2.17
CA ALA A 162 6.21 -2.98 1.09
C ALA A 162 7.47 -2.52 0.34
N ALA A 163 8.55 -2.20 1.06
CA ALA A 163 9.82 -1.79 0.46
C ALA A 163 10.47 -2.90 -0.39
N VAL A 164 10.45 -4.15 0.10
CA VAL A 164 10.96 -5.32 -0.64
C VAL A 164 10.21 -5.47 -1.96
N LEU A 165 8.86 -5.43 -1.93
CA LEU A 165 8.04 -5.53 -3.13
C LEU A 165 8.29 -4.37 -4.09
N ALA A 166 8.32 -3.12 -3.58
CA ALA A 166 8.55 -1.93 -4.38
C ALA A 166 9.91 -1.96 -5.11
N VAL A 167 10.97 -2.36 -4.40
CA VAL A 167 12.31 -2.51 -5.00
C VAL A 167 12.33 -3.61 -6.06
N ALA A 168 11.70 -4.76 -5.79
CA ALA A 168 11.63 -5.86 -6.75
C ALA A 168 10.89 -5.46 -8.04
N ILE A 169 9.75 -4.77 -7.91
CA ILE A 169 8.95 -4.30 -9.05
C ILE A 169 9.70 -3.21 -9.84
N LYS A 170 10.28 -2.22 -9.15
CA LYS A 170 11.12 -1.20 -9.79
C LYS A 170 12.29 -1.85 -10.54
N GLY A 171 12.95 -2.83 -9.93
CA GLY A 171 14.05 -3.58 -10.52
C GLY A 171 13.64 -4.31 -11.79
N LEU A 172 12.51 -5.03 -11.75
CA LEU A 172 11.91 -5.68 -12.91
C LEU A 172 11.71 -4.68 -14.07
N ILE A 173 11.00 -3.57 -13.82
CA ILE A 173 10.70 -2.57 -14.85
C ILE A 173 11.98 -1.97 -15.44
N LEU A 174 12.87 -1.44 -14.58
CA LEU A 174 14.07 -0.73 -15.04
C LEU A 174 15.07 -1.64 -15.74
N ASN A 175 15.26 -2.87 -15.26
CA ASN A 175 16.20 -3.79 -15.87
C ASN A 175 15.69 -4.23 -17.25
N THR A 176 14.41 -4.54 -17.39
CA THR A 176 13.82 -4.90 -18.69
C THR A 176 13.88 -3.73 -19.68
N GLN A 177 13.59 -2.50 -19.24
CA GLN A 177 13.71 -1.31 -20.08
C GLN A 177 15.16 -1.00 -20.52
N LYS A 178 16.15 -1.46 -19.76
CA LYS A 178 17.58 -1.38 -20.11
C LYS A 178 18.05 -2.55 -20.99
N GLY A 179 17.16 -3.42 -21.42
CA GLY A 179 17.47 -4.56 -22.29
C GLY A 179 17.86 -5.83 -21.56
N ALA A 180 17.69 -5.92 -20.23
CA ALA A 180 17.86 -7.19 -19.54
C ALA A 180 16.79 -8.19 -20.00
N ALA A 181 17.23 -9.41 -20.33
CA ALA A 181 16.32 -10.47 -20.72
C ALA A 181 15.37 -10.84 -19.57
N LEU A 182 14.11 -11.06 -19.91
CA LEU A 182 13.12 -11.58 -18.98
C LEU A 182 13.44 -13.06 -18.66
N PRO A 183 13.35 -13.50 -17.39
CA PRO A 183 13.85 -14.81 -16.97
C PRO A 183 13.24 -16.02 -17.69
N LEU A 184 11.95 -15.95 -18.05
CA LEU A 184 11.21 -17.09 -18.63
C LEU A 184 10.66 -16.78 -20.03
N GLY A 185 11.35 -15.92 -20.78
CA GLY A 185 11.02 -15.55 -22.15
C GLY A 185 10.38 -14.16 -22.30
N PRO A 186 10.08 -13.74 -23.54
CA PRO A 186 9.57 -12.40 -23.82
C PRO A 186 8.18 -12.16 -23.22
N GLN A 187 7.82 -10.89 -23.07
CA GLN A 187 6.45 -10.50 -22.73
C GLN A 187 5.51 -10.83 -23.91
N ILE A 188 4.46 -11.59 -23.64
CA ILE A 188 3.42 -11.95 -24.62
C ILE A 188 2.21 -11.04 -24.39
N MET A 189 1.89 -10.18 -25.35
CA MET A 189 0.79 -9.23 -25.25
C MET A 189 -0.44 -9.72 -26.01
N ASP A 190 -1.60 -9.42 -25.45
CA ASP A 190 -2.92 -9.54 -26.08
C ASP A 190 -3.65 -8.18 -26.05
N ALA A 191 -4.84 -8.12 -26.64
CA ALA A 191 -5.64 -6.89 -26.71
C ALA A 191 -5.98 -6.30 -25.33
N ASN A 192 -6.01 -7.11 -24.27
CA ASN A 192 -6.35 -6.67 -22.91
C ASN A 192 -5.12 -6.24 -22.11
N SER A 193 -3.93 -6.66 -22.55
CA SER A 193 -2.67 -6.41 -21.85
C SER A 193 -1.84 -5.31 -22.50
N GLU A 194 -2.10 -4.89 -23.75
CA GLU A 194 -1.23 -3.97 -24.52
C GLU A 194 -0.82 -2.69 -23.76
N GLY A 195 -1.76 -2.07 -23.05
CA GLY A 195 -1.51 -0.87 -22.22
C GLY A 195 -0.55 -1.10 -21.05
N TRP A 196 -0.26 -2.35 -20.71
CA TRP A 196 0.58 -2.78 -19.58
C TRP A 196 1.93 -3.31 -20.04
N SER A 197 2.37 -2.96 -21.24
CA SER A 197 3.71 -3.29 -21.70
C SER A 197 4.75 -2.76 -20.72
N ILE A 198 5.63 -3.64 -20.23
CA ILE A 198 6.66 -3.26 -19.25
C ILE A 198 7.62 -2.19 -19.80
N TYR A 199 7.74 -2.11 -21.14
CA TYR A 199 8.55 -1.11 -21.82
C TYR A 199 7.91 0.29 -21.84
N LYS A 200 6.59 0.37 -21.68
CA LYS A 200 5.82 1.64 -21.70
C LYS A 200 5.52 2.15 -20.29
N VAL A 201 5.32 1.26 -19.32
CA VAL A 201 4.95 1.63 -17.95
C VAL A 201 6.16 2.22 -17.21
N ASN A 202 5.98 3.42 -16.66
CA ASN A 202 6.96 4.04 -15.78
C ASN A 202 6.67 3.68 -14.31
N TYR A 203 7.67 3.14 -13.61
CA TYR A 203 7.52 2.71 -12.21
C TYR A 203 7.11 3.84 -11.24
N ARG A 204 7.27 5.11 -11.65
CA ARG A 204 6.84 6.27 -10.86
C ARG A 204 5.32 6.38 -10.76
N ASP A 205 4.63 5.89 -11.77
CA ASP A 205 3.18 6.01 -11.93
C ASP A 205 2.46 4.75 -11.43
N VAL A 206 3.23 3.75 -10.97
CA VAL A 206 2.70 2.50 -10.42
C VAL A 206 2.48 2.63 -8.91
N ARG A 207 1.26 2.31 -8.47
CA ARG A 207 0.82 2.26 -7.07
C ARG A 207 0.85 0.82 -6.57
N LEU A 208 1.38 0.62 -5.37
CA LEU A 208 1.37 -0.67 -4.66
C LEU A 208 0.16 -0.71 -3.71
N ILE A 209 -0.96 -1.28 -4.17
CA ILE A 209 -2.23 -1.27 -3.45
C ILE A 209 -2.19 -2.19 -2.21
N GLY A 210 -1.67 -3.38 -2.41
CA GLY A 210 -1.69 -4.43 -1.42
C GLY A 210 -0.96 -5.67 -1.91
N VAL A 211 -1.11 -6.76 -1.18
CA VAL A 211 -0.56 -8.05 -1.55
C VAL A 211 -1.50 -9.15 -1.08
N ASN A 212 -1.79 -10.08 -1.98
CA ASN A 212 -2.73 -11.16 -1.78
C ASN A 212 -1.98 -12.48 -1.73
N TYR A 213 -2.39 -13.39 -0.86
CA TYR A 213 -1.79 -14.71 -0.78
C TYR A 213 -2.62 -15.73 -1.54
N TYR A 214 -2.04 -16.35 -2.56
CA TYR A 214 -2.66 -17.41 -3.36
C TYR A 214 -1.70 -18.57 -3.46
N LYS A 215 -2.17 -19.82 -3.32
CA LYS A 215 -1.36 -21.03 -3.62
C LYS A 215 0.06 -21.00 -3.02
N LYS A 216 0.20 -20.51 -1.78
CA LYS A 216 1.48 -20.38 -1.05
C LYS A 216 2.45 -19.28 -1.53
N VAL A 217 1.97 -18.34 -2.35
CA VAL A 217 2.74 -17.21 -2.87
C VAL A 217 2.01 -15.89 -2.67
N TRP A 218 2.75 -14.85 -2.30
CA TRP A 218 2.28 -13.47 -2.23
C TRP A 218 2.34 -12.81 -3.60
N ILE A 219 1.20 -12.30 -4.07
CA ILE A 219 1.04 -11.62 -5.36
C ILE A 219 0.75 -10.14 -5.10
N PRO A 220 1.66 -9.22 -5.45
CA PRO A 220 1.43 -7.79 -5.34
C PRO A 220 0.22 -7.37 -6.18
N VAL A 221 -0.58 -6.46 -5.64
CA VAL A 221 -1.71 -5.85 -6.33
C VAL A 221 -1.28 -4.47 -6.78
N LEU A 222 -1.20 -4.28 -8.10
CA LEU A 222 -0.68 -3.08 -8.73
C LEU A 222 -1.79 -2.31 -9.44
N ALA A 223 -1.66 -0.99 -9.44
CA ALA A 223 -2.53 -0.10 -10.20
C ALA A 223 -1.73 1.07 -10.77
N VAL A 224 -2.30 1.74 -11.76
CA VAL A 224 -1.89 3.09 -12.20
C VAL A 224 -3.07 4.03 -12.01
N ASP A 225 -2.81 5.33 -11.91
CA ASP A 225 -3.89 6.30 -11.96
C ASP A 225 -4.54 6.27 -13.34
N ALA A 226 -5.87 6.41 -13.38
CA ALA A 226 -6.59 6.54 -14.63
C ALA A 226 -6.36 7.96 -15.16
N GLU A 227 -5.78 8.07 -16.36
CA GLU A 227 -5.79 9.34 -17.09
C GLU A 227 -7.24 9.65 -17.51
N TYR A 228 -7.67 10.89 -17.29
CA TYR A 228 -9.00 11.40 -17.66
C TYR A 228 -9.07 11.79 -19.14
#